data_AF-A0A2S5LMY4-F1
#
_entry.id   AF-A0A2S5LMY4-F1
#
_cell.length_a   1.000
_cell.length_b   1.000
_cell.length_c   1.000
_cell.angle_alpha   90.00
_cell.angle_beta   90.00
_cell.angle_gamma   90.00
#
_symmetry.space_group_name_H-M   'P 1'
#
loop_
_entity.id
_entity.type
_entity.pdbx_description
1 polymer ?
#
loop_
_entity_poly.entity_id
_entity_poly.type
_entity_poly.pdbx_seq_one_letter_code
_entity_poly.pdbx_strand_id
1 'polypeptide(L)'
;MNNPIKQRSMLTWPIIRKGLAYILSGKFRLKNAHLPAEHNTVPANFIGVCVASAADPAMDDYVIAELHALGINQVRLDFTYGDLESFNARFLQRLINDGFHVTLHLIQPFSRARNMESKTEQEAWQSFLNNVLNRFGRHVARVEIGNTINRKRWAGYTVDGFLAAWNIAYTTIKQHGIELAGPNVTDFEPIYNIGILSLLKAKQQLPDTHSNNLFSERVSEPERFDHRILKYRWATALKFNLIKKARLLKKIGQDFGIQRFISPVAFWAIYRIQRLLPDGEQKQADYAARYMLLNAASGALDQAFWGAFICQREGLIDDGLTDAEYPALERVTHYASVDGKQSNFWRHASFNAIKTV
;
A
#
# COMPACT_ATOMS: atom_id res chain seq x y z
N MET A 1 2.93 -19.71 33.08
CA MET A 1 2.50 -19.87 31.67
C MET A 1 1.84 -18.56 31.25
N ASN A 2 2.59 -17.66 30.61
CA ASN A 2 2.05 -16.38 30.15
C ASN A 2 1.07 -16.64 29.02
N ASN A 3 -0.22 -16.42 29.29
CA ASN A 3 -1.25 -16.41 28.27
C ASN A 3 -0.89 -15.26 27.30
N PRO A 4 -0.54 -15.52 26.03
CA PRO A 4 -0.12 -14.45 25.13
C PRO A 4 -1.31 -13.49 24.98
N ILE A 5 -1.16 -12.25 25.46
CA ILE A 5 -2.19 -11.21 25.38
C ILE A 5 -2.67 -11.18 23.93
N LYS A 6 -3.94 -11.48 23.69
CA LYS A 6 -4.51 -11.55 22.34
C LYS A 6 -4.47 -10.15 21.75
N GLN A 7 -3.80 -9.97 20.61
CA GLN A 7 -3.75 -8.68 19.90
C GLN A 7 -5.16 -8.10 19.76
N ARG A 8 -5.38 -6.82 20.06
CA ARG A 8 -6.71 -6.21 19.92
C ARG A 8 -6.98 -5.85 18.46
N SER A 9 -8.25 -5.85 18.07
CA SER A 9 -8.63 -5.39 16.72
C SER A 9 -8.61 -3.88 16.68
N MET A 10 -8.14 -3.31 15.56
CA MET A 10 -8.32 -1.90 15.25
C MET A 10 -9.80 -1.55 14.97
N LEU A 11 -10.66 -2.54 14.70
CA LEU A 11 -12.11 -2.31 14.55
C LEU A 11 -12.80 -2.22 15.92
N THR A 12 -12.70 -1.06 16.55
CA THR A 12 -13.34 -0.79 17.84
C THR A 12 -14.77 -0.25 17.64
N TRP A 13 -15.59 -0.31 18.69
CA TRP A 13 -16.95 0.25 18.64
C TRP A 13 -16.99 1.73 18.25
N PRO A 14 -16.09 2.62 18.74
CA PRO A 14 -15.98 3.99 18.25
C PRO A 14 -15.77 4.10 16.74
N ILE A 15 -14.91 3.25 16.15
CA ILE A 15 -14.65 3.23 14.70
C ILE A 15 -15.89 2.75 13.94
N ILE A 16 -16.52 1.66 14.39
CA ILE A 16 -17.77 1.14 13.79
C ILE A 16 -18.86 2.22 13.83
N ARG A 17 -19.09 2.84 14.99
CA ARG A 17 -20.13 3.87 15.15
C ARG A 17 -19.92 5.05 14.20
N LYS A 18 -18.69 5.51 14.03
CA LYS A 18 -18.34 6.58 13.08
C LYS A 18 -18.59 6.16 11.63
N GLY A 19 -18.19 4.94 11.26
CA GLY A 19 -18.44 4.39 9.93
C GLY A 19 -19.93 4.26 9.62
N LEU A 20 -20.71 3.70 10.54
CA LEU A 20 -22.16 3.55 10.40
C LEU A 20 -22.85 4.91 10.34
N ALA A 21 -22.49 5.87 11.20
CA ALA A 21 -23.05 7.21 11.15
C ALA A 21 -22.80 7.90 9.81
N TYR A 22 -21.59 7.75 9.24
CA TYR A 22 -21.28 8.26 7.91
C TYR A 22 -22.14 7.60 6.83
N ILE A 23 -22.26 6.27 6.83
CA ILE A 23 -23.06 5.53 5.86
C ILE A 23 -24.54 5.89 5.95
N LEU A 24 -25.11 5.90 7.16
CA LEU A 24 -26.52 6.21 7.43
C LEU A 24 -26.86 7.67 7.12
N SER A 25 -25.89 8.59 7.17
CA SER A 25 -26.07 9.98 6.73
C SER A 25 -26.13 10.16 5.20
N GLY A 26 -26.05 9.07 4.43
CA GLY A 26 -26.11 9.10 2.96
C GLY A 26 -24.81 9.50 2.27
N LYS A 27 -23.77 9.87 3.03
CA LYS A 27 -22.46 10.29 2.50
C LYS A 27 -21.70 9.19 1.76
N PHE A 28 -22.06 7.93 1.98
CA PHE A 28 -21.50 6.77 1.28
C PHE A 28 -22.26 6.42 -0.03
N ARG A 29 -22.97 7.39 -0.61
CA ARG A 29 -23.65 7.24 -1.89
C ARG A 29 -22.94 8.06 -2.96
N LEU A 30 -22.68 7.43 -4.11
CA LEU A 30 -22.21 8.10 -5.31
C LEU A 30 -22.93 7.52 -6.53
N LYS A 31 -23.66 8.35 -7.27
CA LYS A 31 -24.45 7.94 -8.45
C LYS A 31 -23.48 7.50 -9.55
N ASN A 32 -23.82 6.40 -10.24
CA ASN A 32 -23.05 5.88 -11.37
C ASN A 32 -21.54 5.70 -11.11
N ALA A 33 -21.15 5.52 -9.84
CA ALA A 33 -19.76 5.37 -9.44
C ALA A 33 -19.06 4.15 -10.04
N HIS A 34 -19.81 3.21 -10.62
CA HIS A 34 -19.28 2.00 -11.26
C HIS A 34 -18.81 2.26 -12.70
N LEU A 35 -19.17 3.41 -13.28
CA LEU A 35 -18.74 3.81 -14.61
C LEU A 35 -17.43 4.61 -14.52
N PRO A 36 -16.57 4.56 -15.55
CA PRO A 36 -15.43 5.46 -15.69
C PRO A 36 -15.79 6.93 -15.49
N ALA A 37 -14.81 7.73 -15.09
CA ALA A 37 -14.94 9.17 -15.13
C ALA A 37 -14.95 9.65 -16.59
N GLU A 38 -15.82 10.61 -16.90
CA GLU A 38 -15.81 11.27 -18.21
C GLU A 38 -14.69 12.33 -18.23
N HIS A 39 -13.93 12.38 -19.31
CA HIS A 39 -12.94 13.43 -19.59
C HIS A 39 -11.86 13.64 -18.49
N ASN A 40 -11.47 12.58 -17.76
CA ASN A 40 -10.40 12.70 -16.77
C ASN A 40 -9.01 12.65 -17.43
N THR A 41 -8.07 13.41 -16.87
CA THR A 41 -6.65 13.30 -17.23
C THR A 41 -6.01 12.22 -16.37
N VAL A 42 -5.30 11.29 -17.01
CA VAL A 42 -4.45 10.32 -16.32
C VAL A 42 -3.10 10.99 -16.02
N PRO A 43 -2.63 11.00 -14.76
CA PRO A 43 -1.31 11.53 -14.44
C PRO A 43 -0.21 10.81 -15.24
N ALA A 44 0.77 11.55 -15.76
CA ALA A 44 1.89 10.97 -16.53
C ALA A 44 2.70 9.96 -15.70
N ASN A 45 2.67 10.09 -14.39
CA ASN A 45 3.34 9.26 -13.41
C ASN A 45 2.35 8.43 -12.57
N PHE A 46 1.28 7.94 -13.20
CA PHE A 46 0.21 7.23 -12.51
C PHE A 46 0.63 5.86 -11.95
N ILE A 47 1.40 5.09 -12.72
CA ILE A 47 1.81 3.73 -12.34
C ILE A 47 3.11 3.77 -11.55
N GLY A 48 3.16 3.01 -10.46
CA GLY A 48 4.38 2.77 -9.69
C GLY A 48 4.59 1.31 -9.33
N VAL A 49 5.76 0.99 -8.77
CA VAL A 49 6.09 -0.37 -8.29
C VAL A 49 6.72 -0.37 -6.90
N CYS A 50 6.44 -1.41 -6.10
CA CYS A 50 7.09 -1.61 -4.80
C CYS A 50 8.44 -2.30 -4.99
N VAL A 51 9.52 -1.68 -4.55
CA VAL A 51 10.89 -2.13 -4.79
C VAL A 51 11.58 -2.51 -3.48
N ALA A 52 12.57 -3.40 -3.60
CA ALA A 52 13.54 -3.74 -2.58
C ALA A 52 14.88 -4.07 -3.28
N SER A 53 15.94 -4.25 -2.52
CA SER A 53 17.24 -4.75 -3.02
C SER A 53 17.81 -5.81 -2.08
N ALA A 54 19.09 -6.15 -2.21
CA ALA A 54 19.78 -7.15 -1.43
C ALA A 54 21.10 -6.62 -0.86
N ALA A 55 21.73 -7.42 0.01
CA ALA A 55 23.04 -7.11 0.55
C ALA A 55 24.09 -6.92 -0.56
N ASP A 56 24.04 -7.77 -1.60
CA ASP A 56 24.87 -7.67 -2.80
C ASP A 56 24.57 -6.37 -3.57
N PRO A 57 25.54 -5.44 -3.70
CA PRO A 57 25.34 -4.19 -4.43
C PRO A 57 24.96 -4.36 -5.90
N ALA A 58 25.30 -5.49 -6.55
CA ALA A 58 24.91 -5.74 -7.94
C ALA A 58 23.39 -5.81 -8.11
N MET A 59 22.65 -6.13 -7.04
CA MET A 59 21.20 -6.12 -7.05
C MET A 59 20.62 -4.71 -7.23
N ASP A 60 21.30 -3.67 -6.71
CA ASP A 60 20.86 -2.28 -6.91
C ASP A 60 20.89 -1.95 -8.41
N ASP A 61 21.97 -2.29 -9.11
CA ASP A 61 22.12 -2.06 -10.55
C ASP A 61 21.07 -2.84 -11.36
N TYR A 62 20.81 -4.08 -10.99
CA TYR A 62 19.79 -4.90 -11.63
C TYR A 62 18.40 -4.26 -11.50
N VAL A 63 18.01 -3.88 -10.27
CA VAL A 63 16.68 -3.28 -10.02
C VAL A 63 16.53 -1.97 -10.80
N ILE A 64 17.56 -1.12 -10.83
CA ILE A 64 17.55 0.14 -11.58
C ILE A 64 17.41 -0.12 -13.09
N ALA A 65 18.18 -1.07 -13.64
CA ALA A 65 18.10 -1.43 -15.06
C ALA A 65 16.69 -1.93 -15.43
N GLU A 66 16.08 -2.75 -14.58
CA GLU A 66 14.73 -3.27 -14.80
C GLU A 66 13.66 -2.19 -14.66
N LEU A 67 13.81 -1.23 -13.75
CA LEU A 67 12.92 -0.06 -13.65
C LEU A 67 12.98 0.81 -14.91
N HIS A 68 14.19 1.07 -15.43
CA HIS A 68 14.35 1.78 -16.71
C HIS A 68 13.75 0.99 -17.88
N ALA A 69 13.94 -0.34 -17.90
CA ALA A 69 13.33 -1.18 -18.92
C ALA A 69 11.79 -1.19 -18.85
N LEU A 70 11.23 -1.06 -17.64
CA LEU A 70 9.79 -0.93 -17.40
C LEU A 70 9.25 0.47 -17.77
N GLY A 71 10.10 1.50 -17.74
CA GLY A 71 9.73 2.88 -18.06
C GLY A 71 8.96 3.60 -16.94
N ILE A 72 9.07 3.13 -15.70
CA ILE A 72 8.36 3.67 -14.54
C ILE A 72 9.32 4.44 -13.62
N ASN A 73 8.93 5.65 -13.24
CA ASN A 73 9.73 6.50 -12.33
C ASN A 73 9.17 6.58 -10.90
N GLN A 74 8.01 5.97 -10.63
CA GLN A 74 7.38 5.98 -9.31
C GLN A 74 7.69 4.69 -8.57
N VAL A 75 8.40 4.79 -7.45
CA VAL A 75 8.79 3.63 -6.66
C VAL A 75 8.34 3.79 -5.22
N ARG A 76 8.01 2.66 -4.59
CA ARG A 76 7.69 2.60 -3.16
C ARG A 76 8.68 1.67 -2.49
N LEU A 77 9.41 2.18 -1.50
CA LEU A 77 10.40 1.42 -0.74
C LEU A 77 9.94 1.34 0.71
N ASP A 78 9.89 0.12 1.25
CA ASP A 78 9.68 -0.09 2.68
C ASP A 78 11.00 0.11 3.44
N PHE A 79 10.94 0.76 4.59
CA PHE A 79 12.13 1.09 5.38
C PHE A 79 11.81 1.03 6.88
N THR A 80 12.65 0.36 7.66
CA THR A 80 12.42 0.06 9.06
C THR A 80 13.68 0.25 9.92
N TYR A 81 13.56 -0.07 11.22
CA TYR A 81 14.66 0.06 12.16
C TYR A 81 15.90 -0.73 11.71
N GLY A 82 17.06 -0.08 11.76
CA GLY A 82 18.33 -0.66 11.34
C GLY A 82 18.68 -0.42 9.87
N ASP A 83 17.71 -0.03 9.03
CA ASP A 83 17.96 0.13 7.59
C ASP A 83 18.87 1.31 7.23
N LEU A 84 19.01 2.29 8.13
CA LEU A 84 19.95 3.40 7.97
C LEU A 84 21.41 2.96 7.79
N GLU A 85 21.77 1.82 8.38
CA GLU A 85 23.12 1.26 8.36
C GLU A 85 23.21 0.00 7.49
N SER A 86 22.14 -0.33 6.75
CA SER A 86 22.06 -1.53 5.91
C SER A 86 22.12 -1.20 4.41
N PHE A 87 22.03 -2.24 3.59
CA PHE A 87 21.92 -2.09 2.14
C PHE A 87 20.67 -1.30 1.71
N ASN A 88 19.63 -1.21 2.55
CA ASN A 88 18.44 -0.43 2.25
C ASN A 88 18.73 1.07 2.17
N ALA A 89 19.60 1.62 3.03
CA ALA A 89 20.04 3.01 2.90
C ALA A 89 20.86 3.26 1.64
N ARG A 90 21.72 2.30 1.24
CA ARG A 90 22.48 2.35 -0.02
C ARG A 90 21.53 2.36 -1.21
N PHE A 91 20.56 1.46 -1.23
CA PHE A 91 19.59 1.34 -2.31
C PHE A 91 18.66 2.57 -2.39
N LEU A 92 18.18 3.09 -1.26
CA LEU A 92 17.41 4.34 -1.22
C LEU A 92 18.21 5.51 -1.80
N GLN A 93 19.48 5.65 -1.42
CA GLN A 93 20.35 6.68 -1.98
C GLN A 93 20.52 6.52 -3.49
N ARG A 94 20.63 5.27 -3.98
CA ARG A 94 20.74 4.97 -5.41
C ARG A 94 19.47 5.39 -6.16
N LEU A 95 18.28 5.02 -5.68
CA LEU A 95 17.00 5.44 -6.27
C LEU A 95 16.88 6.98 -6.34
N ILE A 96 17.28 7.68 -5.29
CA ILE A 96 17.29 9.15 -5.25
C ILE A 96 18.24 9.72 -6.30
N ASN A 97 19.47 9.20 -6.38
CA ASN A 97 20.48 9.69 -7.31
C ASN A 97 20.10 9.48 -8.78
N ASP A 98 19.40 8.38 -9.07
CA ASP A 98 18.91 8.07 -10.42
C ASP A 98 17.57 8.77 -10.76
N GLY A 99 17.08 9.64 -9.86
CA GLY A 99 15.93 10.52 -10.13
C GLY A 99 14.56 9.86 -9.99
N PHE A 100 14.47 8.71 -9.31
CA PHE A 100 13.19 8.07 -9.02
C PHE A 100 12.38 8.88 -8.00
N HIS A 101 11.07 8.94 -8.19
CA HIS A 101 10.15 9.53 -7.23
C HIS A 101 9.80 8.50 -6.16
N VAL A 102 10.50 8.60 -5.03
CA VAL A 102 10.38 7.63 -3.94
C VAL A 102 9.23 8.00 -3.00
N THR A 103 8.26 7.09 -2.87
CA THR A 103 7.39 7.02 -1.68
C THR A 103 8.09 6.15 -0.64
N LEU A 104 8.62 6.77 0.39
CA LEU A 104 9.32 6.08 1.48
C LEU A 104 8.31 5.65 2.54
N HIS A 105 8.06 4.34 2.63
CA HIS A 105 7.11 3.78 3.59
C HIS A 105 7.85 3.38 4.88
N LEU A 106 7.65 4.15 5.94
CA LEU A 106 8.34 3.95 7.20
C LEU A 106 7.53 3.02 8.11
N ILE A 107 8.08 1.83 8.37
CA ILE A 107 7.34 0.73 9.00
C ILE A 107 7.90 0.42 10.38
N GLN A 108 6.98 0.21 11.32
CA GLN A 108 7.31 -0.42 12.59
C GLN A 108 7.10 -1.95 12.52
N PRO A 109 8.09 -2.78 12.91
CA PRO A 109 7.91 -4.21 13.03
C PRO A 109 6.75 -4.53 13.99
N PHE A 110 6.08 -5.67 13.77
CA PHE A 110 4.89 -6.05 14.54
C PHE A 110 5.07 -5.93 16.06
N SER A 111 6.21 -6.40 16.60
CA SER A 111 6.50 -6.37 18.04
C SER A 111 6.65 -4.95 18.58
N ARG A 112 7.20 -4.03 17.78
CA ARG A 112 7.38 -2.61 18.10
C ARG A 112 6.05 -1.88 18.05
N ALA A 113 5.30 -2.03 16.95
CA ALA A 113 3.96 -1.46 16.76
C ALA A 113 3.00 -1.83 17.90
N ARG A 114 3.08 -3.07 18.39
CA ARG A 114 2.28 -3.57 19.51
C ARG A 114 2.57 -2.88 20.85
N ASN A 115 3.76 -2.31 21.00
CA ASN A 115 4.19 -1.66 22.24
C ASN A 115 4.13 -0.13 22.15
N MET A 116 3.47 0.45 21.14
CA MET A 116 3.46 1.90 20.90
C MET A 116 2.74 2.75 21.96
N GLU A 117 2.07 2.14 22.94
CA GLU A 117 1.58 2.85 24.13
C GLU A 117 2.69 3.12 25.16
N SER A 118 3.86 2.46 25.02
CA SER A 118 5.04 2.68 25.87
C SER A 118 5.84 3.89 25.43
N LYS A 119 6.27 4.72 26.39
CA LYS A 119 7.13 5.89 26.14
C LYS A 119 8.45 5.51 25.48
N THR A 120 9.09 4.44 25.93
CA THR A 120 10.37 3.98 25.36
C THR A 120 10.24 3.62 23.88
N GLU A 121 9.13 3.02 23.48
CA GLU A 121 8.91 2.66 22.07
C GLU A 121 8.54 3.91 21.23
N GLN A 122 7.82 4.86 21.82
CA GLN A 122 7.56 6.17 21.22
C GLN A 122 8.84 6.97 20.98
N GLU A 123 9.76 7.01 21.95
CA GLU A 123 11.08 7.65 21.82
C GLU A 123 11.93 6.98 20.75
N ALA A 124 11.94 5.65 20.69
CA ALA A 124 12.63 4.89 19.66
C ALA A 124 12.07 5.19 18.26
N TRP A 125 10.74 5.25 18.13
CA TRP A 125 10.08 5.62 16.87
C TRP A 125 10.42 7.05 16.44
N GLN A 126 10.36 8.00 17.37
CA GLN A 126 10.73 9.39 17.08
C GLN A 126 12.18 9.53 16.64
N SER A 127 13.10 8.86 17.34
CA SER A 127 14.53 8.85 16.99
C SER A 127 14.76 8.28 15.60
N PHE A 128 14.13 7.14 15.28
CA PHE A 128 14.19 6.54 13.95
C PHE A 128 13.71 7.52 12.87
N LEU A 129 12.52 8.11 13.05
CA LEU A 129 11.97 9.07 12.08
C LEU A 129 12.89 10.28 11.89
N ASN A 130 13.37 10.88 12.98
CA ASN A 130 14.28 12.02 12.90
C ASN A 130 15.54 11.66 12.10
N ASN A 131 16.16 10.52 12.38
CA ASN A 131 17.40 10.10 11.71
C ASN A 131 17.18 9.85 10.21
N VAL A 132 16.07 9.19 9.85
CA VAL A 132 15.73 8.95 8.43
C VAL A 132 15.41 10.25 7.70
N LEU A 133 14.60 11.12 8.29
CA LEU A 133 14.14 12.34 7.63
C LEU A 133 15.23 13.41 7.55
N ASN A 134 16.15 13.46 8.52
CA ASN A 134 17.36 14.28 8.44
C ASN A 134 18.25 13.87 7.25
N ARG A 135 18.37 12.56 6.98
CA ARG A 135 19.24 12.04 5.92
C ARG A 135 18.59 12.09 4.54
N PHE A 136 17.34 11.65 4.42
CA PHE A 136 16.69 11.42 3.13
C PHE A 136 15.44 12.26 2.89
N GLY A 137 14.90 12.93 3.92
CA GLY A 137 13.56 13.52 3.88
C GLY A 137 13.35 14.55 2.78
N ARG A 138 14.36 15.38 2.48
CA ARG A 138 14.30 16.39 1.40
C ARG A 138 14.37 15.82 -0.01
N HIS A 139 14.71 14.53 -0.14
CA HIS A 139 14.98 13.87 -1.42
C HIS A 139 13.91 12.85 -1.80
N VAL A 140 12.96 12.57 -0.91
CA VAL A 140 11.83 11.68 -1.19
C VAL A 140 10.60 12.49 -1.60
N ALA A 141 9.78 11.93 -2.49
CA ALA A 141 8.57 12.59 -2.94
C ALA A 141 7.50 12.63 -1.82
N ARG A 142 7.47 11.57 -1.00
CA ARG A 142 6.48 11.39 0.06
C ARG A 142 6.97 10.42 1.11
N VAL A 143 6.51 10.61 2.34
CA VAL A 143 6.60 9.60 3.40
C VAL A 143 5.23 9.00 3.67
N GLU A 144 5.13 7.67 3.66
CA GLU A 144 3.91 6.95 4.03
C GLU A 144 4.03 6.37 5.44
N ILE A 145 2.98 6.53 6.24
CA ILE A 145 2.87 6.02 7.62
C ILE A 145 1.60 5.18 7.79
N GLY A 146 1.71 4.18 8.66
CA GLY A 146 0.76 3.09 8.79
C GLY A 146 1.37 1.83 8.21
N ASN A 147 0.66 0.71 8.30
CA ASN A 147 1.01 -0.52 7.59
C ASN A 147 -0.14 -1.51 7.79
N THR A 148 -0.93 -1.73 6.75
CA THR A 148 -2.07 -2.66 6.76
C THR A 148 -2.90 -2.58 8.05
N ILE A 149 -3.20 -1.38 8.56
CA ILE A 149 -3.59 -1.17 9.97
C ILE A 149 -4.86 -1.92 10.40
N ASN A 150 -5.70 -2.31 9.45
CA ASN A 150 -6.90 -3.11 9.66
C ASN A 150 -6.61 -4.63 9.80
N ARG A 151 -5.36 -5.07 9.58
CA ARG A 151 -4.90 -6.46 9.63
C ARG A 151 -4.24 -6.77 10.96
N LYS A 152 -5.05 -7.29 11.87
CA LYS A 152 -4.66 -7.67 13.23
C LYS A 152 -3.39 -8.53 13.33
N ARG A 153 -3.13 -9.42 12.36
CA ARG A 153 -1.97 -10.33 12.38
C ARG A 153 -0.69 -9.69 11.80
N TRP A 154 -0.80 -8.55 11.13
CA TRP A 154 0.29 -7.93 10.37
C TRP A 154 0.71 -6.60 10.96
N ALA A 155 -0.25 -5.76 11.35
CA ALA A 155 0.01 -4.38 11.77
C ALA A 155 0.50 -4.23 13.22
N GLY A 156 0.13 -5.12 14.13
CA GLY A 156 0.52 -5.04 15.55
C GLY A 156 -0.14 -3.93 16.38
N TYR A 157 -0.80 -2.94 15.77
CA TYR A 157 -1.36 -1.80 16.49
C TYR A 157 -2.65 -2.09 17.30
N THR A 158 -2.79 -1.36 18.41
CA THR A 158 -4.07 -0.94 19.00
C THR A 158 -4.44 0.45 18.44
N VAL A 159 -5.68 0.92 18.65
CA VAL A 159 -6.07 2.27 18.17
C VAL A 159 -5.20 3.33 18.82
N ASP A 160 -4.99 3.23 20.13
CA ASP A 160 -4.18 4.21 20.87
C ASP A 160 -2.70 4.13 20.49
N GLY A 161 -2.16 2.92 20.31
CA GLY A 161 -0.79 2.72 19.80
C GLY A 161 -0.59 3.29 18.40
N PHE A 162 -1.54 3.10 17.49
CA PHE A 162 -1.48 3.71 16.16
C PHE A 162 -1.56 5.24 16.23
N LEU A 163 -2.47 5.80 17.04
CA LEU A 163 -2.59 7.25 17.19
C LEU A 163 -1.34 7.87 17.84
N ALA A 164 -0.67 7.17 18.76
CA ALA A 164 0.61 7.60 19.32
C ALA A 164 1.71 7.61 18.24
N ALA A 165 1.85 6.53 17.48
CA ALA A 165 2.79 6.44 16.35
C ALA A 165 2.54 7.52 15.30
N TRP A 166 1.27 7.75 14.96
CA TRP A 166 0.84 8.77 14.00
C TRP A 166 1.13 10.18 14.49
N ASN A 167 0.86 10.49 15.77
CA ASN A 167 1.13 11.81 16.34
C ASN A 167 2.61 12.19 16.22
N ILE A 168 3.50 11.25 16.55
CA ILE A 168 4.95 11.42 16.43
C ILE A 168 5.31 11.64 14.96
N ALA A 169 4.86 10.75 14.08
CA ALA A 169 5.17 10.82 12.66
C ALA A 169 4.66 12.11 12.00
N TYR A 170 3.41 12.49 12.26
CA TYR A 170 2.81 13.72 11.78
C TYR A 170 3.65 14.92 12.19
N THR A 171 3.99 15.04 13.47
CA THR A 171 4.77 16.17 13.98
C THR A 171 6.14 16.25 13.29
N THR A 172 6.88 15.14 13.25
CA THR A 172 8.22 15.11 12.67
C THR A 172 8.19 15.39 11.15
N ILE A 173 7.29 14.74 10.41
CA ILE A 173 7.21 14.86 8.94
C ILE A 173 6.77 16.27 8.54
N LYS A 174 5.81 16.85 9.26
CA LYS A 174 5.36 18.23 9.01
C LYS A 174 6.43 19.27 9.32
N GLN A 175 7.23 19.07 10.36
CA GLN A 175 8.39 19.94 10.64
C GLN A 175 9.42 19.95 9.49
N HIS A 176 9.55 18.84 8.76
CA HIS A 176 10.43 18.75 7.60
C HIS A 176 9.78 19.25 6.29
N GLY A 177 8.50 19.63 6.31
CA GLY A 177 7.78 20.09 5.12
C GLY A 177 7.54 18.99 4.08
N ILE A 178 7.53 17.72 4.50
CA ILE A 178 7.39 16.57 3.60
C ILE A 178 5.92 16.17 3.51
N GLU A 179 5.52 15.70 2.34
CA GLU A 179 4.19 15.14 2.12
C GLU A 179 3.98 13.85 2.92
N LEU A 180 2.88 13.78 3.68
CA LEU A 180 2.48 12.62 4.47
C LEU A 180 1.34 11.86 3.79
N ALA A 181 1.56 10.57 3.47
CA ALA A 181 0.51 9.60 3.16
C ALA A 181 0.13 8.75 4.36
N GLY A 182 -1.14 8.36 4.39
CA GLY A 182 -1.63 7.31 5.29
C GLY A 182 -3.15 7.16 5.22
N PRO A 183 -3.75 6.26 6.01
CA PRO A 183 -3.11 5.45 7.07
C PRO A 183 -2.75 4.02 6.62
N ASN A 184 -2.64 3.77 5.31
CA ASN A 184 -2.35 2.45 4.73
C ASN A 184 -3.34 1.36 5.20
N VAL A 185 -4.64 1.58 4.97
CA VAL A 185 -5.66 0.51 5.13
C VAL A 185 -5.59 -0.43 3.95
N THR A 186 -5.80 -1.73 4.15
CA THR A 186 -5.77 -2.75 3.08
C THR A 186 -7.17 -3.26 2.75
N ASP A 187 -7.39 -3.55 1.46
CA ASP A 187 -8.69 -3.84 0.83
C ASP A 187 -9.65 -2.65 0.84
N PHE A 188 -10.83 -2.86 0.26
CA PHE A 188 -11.95 -1.93 0.36
C PHE A 188 -12.64 -2.06 1.72
N GLU A 189 -12.11 -1.35 2.72
CA GLU A 189 -12.66 -1.33 4.08
C GLU A 189 -13.05 0.11 4.51
N PRO A 190 -14.20 0.62 4.03
CA PRO A 190 -14.60 2.02 4.24
C PRO A 190 -14.80 2.38 5.71
N ILE A 191 -15.28 1.45 6.55
CA ILE A 191 -15.51 1.71 7.99
C ILE A 191 -14.19 2.04 8.71
N TYR A 192 -13.09 1.32 8.38
CA TYR A 192 -11.77 1.62 8.94
C TYR A 192 -11.27 2.98 8.49
N ASN A 193 -11.34 3.27 7.19
CA ASN A 193 -10.94 4.56 6.63
C ASN A 193 -11.70 5.73 7.30
N ILE A 194 -13.04 5.65 7.35
CA ILE A 194 -13.89 6.68 7.98
C ILE A 194 -13.55 6.85 9.46
N GLY A 195 -13.43 5.74 10.19
CA GLY A 195 -13.17 5.78 11.62
C GLY A 195 -11.82 6.41 11.95
N ILE A 196 -10.76 5.97 11.27
CA ILE A 196 -9.40 6.48 11.50
C ILE A 196 -9.29 7.93 11.05
N LEU A 197 -9.74 8.29 9.84
CA LEU A 197 -9.70 9.69 9.38
C LEU A 197 -10.50 10.62 10.28
N SER A 198 -11.61 10.15 10.88
CA SER A 198 -12.35 10.94 11.86
C SER A 198 -11.57 11.18 13.16
N LEU A 199 -10.80 10.18 13.63
CA LEU A 199 -9.94 10.35 14.81
C LEU A 199 -8.79 11.30 14.51
N LEU A 200 -8.16 11.17 13.34
CA LEU A 200 -7.08 12.06 12.88
C LEU A 200 -7.57 13.50 12.68
N LYS A 201 -8.76 13.69 12.08
CA LYS A 201 -9.39 15.02 11.94
C LYS A 201 -9.63 15.68 13.29
N ALA A 202 -10.11 14.93 14.27
CA ALA A 202 -10.32 15.45 15.63
C ALA A 202 -9.01 15.92 16.29
N LYS A 203 -7.87 15.36 15.88
CA LYS A 203 -6.54 15.76 16.32
C LYS A 203 -5.88 16.82 15.44
N GLN A 204 -6.52 17.27 14.36
CA GLN A 204 -5.93 18.13 13.32
C GLN A 204 -4.67 17.52 12.67
N GLN A 205 -4.68 16.20 12.50
CA GLN A 205 -3.56 15.40 12.01
C GLN A 205 -3.92 14.59 10.77
N LEU A 206 -4.74 15.13 9.87
CA LEU A 206 -5.05 14.47 8.60
C LEU A 206 -3.79 14.40 7.72
N PRO A 207 -3.57 13.28 6.99
CA PRO A 207 -2.51 13.23 6.00
C PRO A 207 -2.80 14.15 4.82
N ASP A 208 -1.76 14.47 4.05
CA ASP A 208 -1.90 15.20 2.79
C ASP A 208 -2.49 14.33 1.68
N THR A 209 -2.19 13.03 1.76
CA THR A 209 -2.60 12.02 0.78
C THR A 209 -3.22 10.83 1.50
N HIS A 210 -4.44 10.47 1.12
CA HIS A 210 -5.10 9.28 1.64
C HIS A 210 -4.51 8.05 0.94
N SER A 211 -3.99 7.10 1.72
CA SER A 211 -3.46 5.84 1.20
C SER A 211 -4.29 4.64 1.64
N ASN A 212 -4.62 3.77 0.67
CA ASN A 212 -5.31 2.51 0.89
C ASN A 212 -4.87 1.48 -0.15
N ASN A 213 -4.35 0.33 0.27
CA ASN A 213 -3.97 -0.78 -0.61
C ASN A 213 -5.24 -1.41 -1.22
N LEU A 214 -5.65 -0.92 -2.38
CA LEU A 214 -6.95 -1.25 -2.98
C LEU A 214 -6.84 -2.53 -3.81
N PHE A 215 -7.08 -3.68 -3.18
CA PHE A 215 -7.13 -4.97 -3.88
C PHE A 215 -8.49 -5.24 -4.54
N SER A 216 -8.46 -5.95 -5.68
CA SER A 216 -9.64 -6.48 -6.36
C SER A 216 -9.57 -7.98 -6.68
N GLU A 217 -8.52 -8.69 -6.24
CA GLU A 217 -8.27 -10.10 -6.57
C GLU A 217 -9.42 -11.04 -6.16
N ARG A 218 -10.21 -10.68 -5.14
CA ARG A 218 -11.26 -11.55 -4.59
C ARG A 218 -12.43 -11.82 -5.54
N VAL A 219 -12.51 -11.10 -6.66
CA VAL A 219 -13.54 -11.27 -7.69
C VAL A 219 -12.98 -11.78 -9.03
N SER A 220 -11.71 -12.23 -9.05
CA SER A 220 -10.95 -12.73 -10.22
C SER A 220 -10.77 -11.76 -11.41
N GLU A 221 -11.67 -10.80 -11.57
CA GLU A 221 -11.63 -9.77 -12.61
C GLU A 221 -11.94 -8.41 -11.95
N PRO A 222 -11.11 -7.38 -12.15
CA PRO A 222 -11.26 -6.09 -11.46
C PRO A 222 -12.54 -5.32 -11.85
N GLU A 223 -13.10 -5.58 -13.03
CA GLU A 223 -14.34 -5.00 -13.55
C GLU A 223 -15.61 -5.65 -12.98
N ARG A 224 -15.52 -6.89 -12.48
CA ARG A 224 -16.70 -7.62 -11.99
C ARG A 224 -17.29 -6.95 -10.75
N PHE A 225 -18.62 -7.01 -10.67
CA PHE A 225 -19.33 -6.58 -9.47
C PHE A 225 -19.07 -7.54 -8.31
N ASP A 226 -18.66 -6.97 -7.20
CA ASP A 226 -18.24 -7.68 -6.01
C ASP A 226 -19.43 -8.20 -5.20
N HIS A 227 -19.72 -9.48 -5.42
CA HIS A 227 -20.73 -10.24 -4.68
C HIS A 227 -20.34 -10.47 -3.21
N ARG A 228 -19.08 -10.21 -2.80
CA ARG A 228 -18.58 -10.50 -1.45
C ARG A 228 -18.76 -9.37 -0.46
N ILE A 229 -19.08 -8.14 -0.91
CA ILE A 229 -19.31 -7.00 0.00
C ILE A 229 -20.38 -7.31 1.05
N LEU A 230 -21.38 -8.11 0.70
CA LEU A 230 -22.37 -8.66 1.63
C LEU A 230 -22.42 -10.19 1.60
N LYS A 231 -21.45 -10.85 0.95
CA LYS A 231 -21.40 -12.31 0.73
C LYS A 231 -22.59 -12.93 -0.02
N TYR A 232 -23.44 -12.13 -0.64
CA TYR A 232 -24.61 -12.61 -1.38
C TYR A 232 -24.58 -12.15 -2.84
N ARG A 233 -25.03 -13.03 -3.76
CA ARG A 233 -25.07 -12.72 -5.20
C ARG A 233 -25.91 -11.48 -5.52
N TRP A 234 -27.01 -11.24 -4.78
CA TRP A 234 -27.85 -10.05 -4.99
C TRP A 234 -27.11 -8.73 -4.69
N ALA A 235 -26.01 -8.75 -3.93
CA ALA A 235 -25.18 -7.56 -3.68
C ALA A 235 -24.58 -6.97 -4.96
N THR A 236 -24.51 -7.75 -6.05
CA THR A 236 -24.15 -7.25 -7.39
C THR A 236 -25.08 -6.14 -7.90
N ALA A 237 -26.33 -6.06 -7.41
CA ALA A 237 -27.23 -4.94 -7.68
C ALA A 237 -26.68 -3.60 -7.19
N LEU A 238 -25.78 -3.62 -6.19
CA LEU A 238 -25.07 -2.43 -5.71
C LEU A 238 -23.92 -2.02 -6.65
N LYS A 239 -23.57 -2.85 -7.65
CA LYS A 239 -22.59 -2.57 -8.71
C LYS A 239 -21.22 -2.13 -8.20
N PHE A 240 -20.70 -2.77 -7.16
CA PHE A 240 -19.35 -2.47 -6.66
C PHE A 240 -18.28 -3.16 -7.50
N ASN A 241 -17.72 -2.48 -8.49
CA ASN A 241 -16.48 -2.86 -9.15
C ASN A 241 -15.29 -2.06 -8.60
N LEU A 242 -14.08 -2.27 -9.15
CA LEU A 242 -12.89 -1.52 -8.78
C LEU A 242 -13.09 0.01 -8.89
N ILE A 243 -13.67 0.49 -9.99
CA ILE A 243 -13.95 1.92 -10.22
C ILE A 243 -14.78 2.52 -9.08
N LYS A 244 -15.90 1.86 -8.72
CA LYS A 244 -16.77 2.33 -7.63
C LYS A 244 -16.05 2.35 -6.29
N LYS A 245 -15.24 1.34 -6.00
CA LYS A 245 -14.46 1.26 -4.76
C LYS A 245 -13.46 2.40 -4.67
N ALA A 246 -12.68 2.63 -5.74
CA ALA A 246 -11.73 3.73 -5.86
C ALA A 246 -12.41 5.10 -5.63
N ARG A 247 -13.50 5.37 -6.37
CA ARG A 247 -14.25 6.64 -6.27
C ARG A 247 -14.88 6.86 -4.90
N LEU A 248 -15.37 5.81 -4.24
CA LEU A 248 -15.91 5.92 -2.89
C LEU A 248 -14.82 6.19 -1.84
N LEU A 249 -13.63 5.57 -1.97
CA LEU A 249 -12.50 5.86 -1.09
C LEU A 249 -11.99 7.30 -1.28
N LYS A 250 -11.83 7.77 -2.53
CA LYS A 250 -11.53 9.17 -2.84
C LYS A 250 -12.54 10.13 -2.22
N LYS A 251 -13.84 9.84 -2.39
CA LYS A 251 -14.92 10.64 -1.79
C LYS A 251 -14.79 10.69 -0.25
N ILE A 252 -14.50 9.56 0.40
CA ILE A 252 -14.28 9.54 1.85
C ILE A 252 -13.15 10.53 2.20
N GLY A 253 -12.00 10.44 1.53
CA GLY A 253 -10.90 11.41 1.72
C GLY A 253 -11.35 12.87 1.58
N GLN A 254 -12.06 13.18 0.50
CA GLN A 254 -12.56 14.54 0.20
C GLN A 254 -13.53 15.05 1.27
N ASP A 255 -14.45 14.23 1.76
CA ASP A 255 -15.38 14.57 2.84
C ASP A 255 -14.65 14.89 4.15
N PHE A 256 -13.45 14.34 4.36
CA PHE A 256 -12.58 14.68 5.48
C PHE A 256 -11.69 15.91 5.22
N GLY A 257 -11.50 16.31 3.95
CA GLY A 257 -10.68 17.44 3.52
C GLY A 257 -9.39 17.04 2.80
N ILE A 258 -9.20 15.76 2.49
CA ILE A 258 -8.01 15.24 1.81
C ILE A 258 -8.30 15.11 0.33
N GLN A 259 -7.56 15.85 -0.50
CA GLN A 259 -7.81 15.86 -1.96
C GLN A 259 -7.11 14.71 -2.67
N ARG A 260 -5.96 14.24 -2.18
CA ARG A 260 -5.12 13.24 -2.85
C ARG A 260 -5.43 11.82 -2.38
N PHE A 261 -5.36 10.87 -3.30
CA PHE A 261 -5.65 9.46 -2.99
C PHE A 261 -4.75 8.53 -3.82
N ILE A 262 -4.14 7.54 -3.17
CA ILE A 262 -3.28 6.55 -3.83
C ILE A 262 -3.62 5.13 -3.40
N SER A 263 -3.30 4.17 -4.28
CA SER A 263 -3.22 2.74 -3.94
C SER A 263 -1.75 2.31 -3.88
N PRO A 264 -1.13 2.22 -2.68
CA PRO A 264 0.32 2.02 -2.52
C PRO A 264 0.82 0.63 -2.89
N VAL A 265 -0.08 -0.37 -2.93
CA VAL A 265 0.25 -1.71 -3.37
C VAL A 265 -1.02 -2.47 -3.73
N ALA A 266 -0.95 -3.23 -4.81
CA ALA A 266 -1.87 -4.30 -5.16
C ALA A 266 -1.13 -5.37 -5.97
N PHE A 267 -1.66 -6.58 -5.95
CA PHE A 267 -1.20 -7.69 -6.76
C PHE A 267 -2.26 -8.79 -6.80
N TRP A 268 -2.01 -9.81 -7.63
CA TRP A 268 -2.71 -11.08 -7.56
C TRP A 268 -1.68 -12.20 -7.70
N ALA A 269 -1.53 -12.99 -6.64
CA ALA A 269 -0.51 -14.03 -6.60
C ALA A 269 -0.83 -15.17 -7.59
N ILE A 270 0.14 -15.58 -8.39
CA ILE A 270 0.04 -16.58 -9.45
C ILE A 270 -0.53 -17.90 -8.90
N TYR A 271 -0.06 -18.39 -7.76
CA TYR A 271 -0.59 -19.60 -7.14
C TYR A 271 -2.08 -19.49 -6.77
N ARG A 272 -2.59 -18.29 -6.46
CA ARG A 272 -4.02 -18.07 -6.18
C ARG A 272 -4.84 -18.09 -7.46
N ILE A 273 -4.27 -17.59 -8.54
CA ILE A 273 -4.87 -17.64 -9.88
C ILE A 273 -5.00 -19.10 -10.32
N GLN A 274 -3.92 -19.87 -10.20
CA GLN A 274 -3.85 -21.28 -10.62
C GLN A 274 -4.84 -22.20 -9.89
N ARG A 275 -5.32 -21.81 -8.71
CA ARG A 275 -6.41 -22.52 -8.01
C ARG A 275 -7.77 -22.39 -8.70
N LEU A 276 -7.92 -21.43 -9.61
CA LEU A 276 -9.20 -21.05 -10.22
C LEU A 276 -9.16 -21.06 -11.76
N LEU A 277 -8.02 -20.74 -12.35
CA LEU A 277 -7.84 -20.53 -13.79
C LEU A 277 -6.52 -21.16 -14.25
N PRO A 278 -6.46 -21.69 -15.49
CA PRO A 278 -5.18 -22.07 -16.09
C PRO A 278 -4.31 -20.83 -16.38
N ASP A 279 -3.05 -21.07 -16.73
CA ASP A 279 -2.11 -20.05 -17.21
C ASP A 279 -1.95 -18.85 -16.27
N GLY A 280 -1.66 -19.15 -15.00
CA GLY A 280 -1.66 -18.17 -13.90
C GLY A 280 -0.89 -16.89 -14.18
N GLU A 281 0.26 -17.00 -14.83
CA GLU A 281 1.10 -15.85 -15.19
C GLU A 281 0.45 -14.96 -16.26
N GLN A 282 -0.06 -15.54 -17.34
CA GLN A 282 -0.79 -14.79 -18.36
C GLN A 282 -2.03 -14.11 -17.77
N LYS A 283 -2.73 -14.80 -16.86
CA LYS A 283 -3.87 -14.24 -16.14
C LYS A 283 -3.49 -13.14 -15.16
N GLN A 284 -2.30 -13.20 -14.57
CA GLN A 284 -1.75 -12.11 -13.79
C GLN A 284 -1.50 -10.88 -14.69
N ALA A 285 -0.92 -11.08 -15.86
CA ALA A 285 -0.69 -10.02 -16.84
C ALA A 285 -2.01 -9.36 -17.28
N ASP A 286 -3.01 -10.16 -17.66
CA ASP A 286 -4.35 -9.70 -18.02
C ASP A 286 -4.99 -8.89 -16.88
N TYR A 287 -4.82 -9.34 -15.63
CA TYR A 287 -5.34 -8.65 -14.45
C TYR A 287 -4.60 -7.34 -14.17
N ALA A 288 -3.26 -7.35 -14.23
CA ALA A 288 -2.42 -6.20 -13.92
C ALA A 288 -2.74 -5.02 -14.85
N ALA A 289 -2.84 -5.26 -16.15
CA ALA A 289 -3.22 -4.25 -17.13
C ALA A 289 -4.61 -3.66 -16.87
N ARG A 290 -5.63 -4.53 -16.71
CA ARG A 290 -7.00 -4.08 -16.41
C ARG A 290 -7.11 -3.36 -15.07
N TYR A 291 -6.38 -3.78 -14.06
CA TYR A 291 -6.34 -3.14 -12.75
C TYR A 291 -5.84 -1.69 -12.87
N MET A 292 -4.72 -1.48 -13.56
CA MET A 292 -4.15 -0.15 -13.77
C MET A 292 -5.09 0.72 -14.61
N LEU A 293 -5.59 0.21 -15.74
CA LEU A 293 -6.52 0.92 -16.62
C LEU A 293 -7.82 1.33 -15.90
N LEU A 294 -8.44 0.44 -15.14
CA LEU A 294 -9.67 0.74 -14.41
C LEU A 294 -9.45 1.75 -13.29
N ASN A 295 -8.32 1.70 -12.60
CA ASN A 295 -7.98 2.72 -11.60
C ASN A 295 -7.70 4.08 -12.26
N ALA A 296 -7.00 4.13 -13.39
CA ALA A 296 -6.78 5.35 -14.16
C ALA A 296 -8.12 5.93 -14.66
N ALA A 297 -8.95 5.10 -15.29
CA ALA A 297 -10.28 5.44 -15.79
C ALA A 297 -11.27 5.81 -14.66
N SER A 298 -10.98 5.47 -13.41
CA SER A 298 -11.83 5.88 -12.28
C SER A 298 -11.77 7.38 -12.00
N GLY A 299 -10.69 8.07 -12.44
CA GLY A 299 -10.41 9.46 -12.12
C GLY A 299 -10.23 9.74 -10.61
N ALA A 300 -10.06 8.69 -9.79
CA ALA A 300 -10.06 8.81 -8.34
C ALA A 300 -8.65 8.82 -7.73
N LEU A 301 -7.73 8.03 -8.29
CA LEU A 301 -6.37 7.86 -7.79
C LEU A 301 -5.43 8.83 -8.50
N ASP A 302 -4.49 9.36 -7.75
CA ASP A 302 -3.35 10.09 -8.29
C ASP A 302 -2.25 9.10 -8.73
N GLN A 303 -2.13 7.97 -8.00
CA GLN A 303 -1.16 6.91 -8.28
C GLN A 303 -1.67 5.53 -7.87
N ALA A 304 -1.28 4.50 -8.62
CA ALA A 304 -1.53 3.09 -8.31
C ALA A 304 -0.24 2.28 -8.45
N PHE A 305 0.07 1.45 -7.46
CA PHE A 305 1.31 0.70 -7.40
C PHE A 305 1.06 -0.81 -7.49
N TRP A 306 1.93 -1.51 -8.23
CA TRP A 306 2.02 -2.97 -8.22
C TRP A 306 3.17 -3.41 -7.30
N GLY A 307 3.01 -4.48 -6.54
CA GLY A 307 4.10 -4.91 -5.66
C GLY A 307 3.92 -6.31 -5.11
N ALA A 308 4.98 -7.06 -4.85
CA ALA A 308 6.39 -6.69 -5.01
C ALA A 308 6.84 -6.55 -6.48
N PHE A 309 7.99 -5.91 -6.74
CA PHE A 309 8.56 -5.81 -8.09
C PHE A 309 9.22 -7.13 -8.52
N ILE A 310 10.07 -7.69 -7.66
CA ILE A 310 10.72 -8.99 -7.85
C ILE A 310 10.12 -9.95 -6.81
N CYS A 311 9.40 -10.98 -7.27
CA CYS A 311 8.80 -12.07 -6.49
C CYS A 311 8.20 -13.15 -7.40
N GLN A 312 8.56 -14.43 -7.21
CA GLN A 312 7.93 -15.54 -7.96
C GLN A 312 6.41 -15.67 -7.77
N ARG A 313 5.87 -15.20 -6.64
CA ARG A 313 4.42 -15.32 -6.35
C ARG A 313 3.58 -14.22 -6.99
N GLU A 314 4.01 -12.98 -6.87
CA GLU A 314 3.19 -11.80 -7.21
C GLU A 314 3.93 -10.72 -8.00
N GLY A 315 5.22 -10.92 -8.24
CA GLY A 315 6.11 -9.95 -8.84
C GLY A 315 5.84 -9.70 -10.31
N LEU A 316 6.53 -8.70 -10.85
CA LEU A 316 6.70 -8.56 -12.30
C LEU A 316 7.91 -9.37 -12.79
N ILE A 317 8.84 -9.69 -11.88
CA ILE A 317 10.03 -10.49 -12.12
C ILE A 317 10.02 -11.64 -11.11
N ASP A 318 10.30 -12.85 -11.57
CA ASP A 318 10.44 -14.03 -10.75
C ASP A 318 11.82 -14.03 -10.05
N ASP A 319 11.88 -14.38 -8.75
CA ASP A 319 13.15 -14.49 -8.00
C ASP A 319 13.79 -15.90 -8.04
N GLY A 320 13.17 -16.84 -8.75
CA GLY A 320 13.62 -18.23 -8.88
C GLY A 320 13.49 -19.05 -7.60
N LEU A 321 12.75 -18.54 -6.61
CA LEU A 321 12.51 -19.21 -5.34
C LEU A 321 11.28 -20.11 -5.40
N THR A 322 11.14 -21.01 -4.42
CA THR A 322 9.95 -21.82 -4.23
C THR A 322 9.00 -21.23 -3.18
N ASP A 323 7.77 -21.74 -3.14
CA ASP A 323 6.78 -21.35 -2.13
C ASP A 323 7.22 -21.60 -0.68
N ALA A 324 8.09 -22.59 -0.47
CA ALA A 324 8.64 -22.91 0.85
C ALA A 324 9.70 -21.89 1.31
N GLU A 325 10.30 -21.18 0.37
CA GLU A 325 11.33 -20.16 0.60
C GLU A 325 10.73 -18.75 0.73
N TYR A 326 9.42 -18.60 0.52
CA TYR A 326 8.75 -17.32 0.66
C TYR A 326 8.79 -16.83 2.13
N PRO A 327 9.07 -15.53 2.39
CA PRO A 327 9.15 -14.99 3.74
C PRO A 327 7.89 -15.23 4.58
N ALA A 328 8.06 -15.41 5.89
CA ALA A 328 6.94 -15.62 6.80
C ALA A 328 5.99 -14.41 6.88
N LEU A 329 6.50 -13.20 6.66
CA LEU A 329 5.71 -11.98 6.58
C LEU A 329 5.43 -11.66 5.11
N GLU A 330 4.16 -11.43 4.79
CA GLU A 330 3.73 -11.10 3.43
C GLU A 330 4.39 -9.81 2.94
N ARG A 331 4.85 -9.79 1.68
CA ARG A 331 5.52 -8.61 1.08
C ARG A 331 4.62 -7.37 1.01
N VAL A 332 3.28 -7.53 1.04
CA VAL A 332 2.31 -6.42 1.21
C VAL A 332 2.48 -5.67 2.54
N THR A 333 2.99 -6.36 3.56
CA THR A 333 3.21 -5.80 4.90
C THR A 333 4.64 -5.29 5.04
N HIS A 334 5.62 -6.02 4.51
CA HIS A 334 7.00 -5.58 4.52
C HIS A 334 7.79 -6.27 3.42
N TYR A 335 8.15 -5.53 2.36
CA TYR A 335 9.04 -6.00 1.32
C TYR A 335 10.49 -5.65 1.66
N ALA A 336 11.10 -6.46 2.52
CA ALA A 336 12.37 -6.16 3.17
C ALA A 336 13.61 -6.31 2.27
N SER A 337 13.58 -7.28 1.35
CA SER A 337 14.70 -7.61 0.48
C SER A 337 14.24 -8.33 -0.79
N VAL A 338 15.09 -8.26 -1.81
CA VAL A 338 15.08 -9.20 -2.93
C VAL A 338 15.89 -10.42 -2.52
N ASP A 339 15.29 -11.59 -2.70
CA ASP A 339 15.89 -12.88 -2.38
C ASP A 339 16.22 -13.64 -3.68
N GLY A 340 16.86 -14.79 -3.58
CA GLY A 340 17.22 -15.61 -4.75
C GLY A 340 18.53 -15.20 -5.43
N LYS A 341 18.84 -15.87 -6.55
CA LYS A 341 20.05 -15.62 -7.35
C LYS A 341 19.66 -14.94 -8.65
N GLN A 342 20.29 -13.81 -8.97
CA GLN A 342 20.00 -13.02 -10.17
C GLN A 342 20.04 -13.86 -11.47
N SER A 343 20.87 -14.90 -11.55
CA SER A 343 20.94 -15.81 -12.71
C SER A 343 19.64 -16.58 -12.98
N ASN A 344 18.76 -16.67 -11.99
CA ASN A 344 17.48 -17.39 -12.07
C ASN A 344 16.31 -16.43 -12.33
N PHE A 345 16.57 -15.12 -12.37
CA PHE A 345 15.51 -14.14 -12.51
C PHE A 345 15.02 -14.08 -13.96
N TRP A 346 13.72 -13.95 -14.12
CA TRP A 346 13.11 -13.74 -15.43
C TRP A 346 11.83 -12.91 -15.30
N ARG A 347 11.48 -12.18 -16.35
CA ARG A 347 10.31 -11.29 -16.35
C ARG A 347 9.04 -12.11 -16.57
N HIS A 348 8.08 -12.00 -15.66
CA HIS A 348 6.74 -12.50 -15.91
C HIS A 348 6.07 -11.71 -17.05
N ALA A 349 5.06 -12.30 -17.69
CA ALA A 349 4.22 -11.65 -18.70
C ALA A 349 3.60 -10.32 -18.18
N SER A 350 3.37 -10.21 -16.87
CA SER A 350 2.88 -9.02 -16.21
C SER A 350 3.83 -7.81 -16.31
N PHE A 351 5.15 -8.03 -16.42
CA PHE A 351 6.12 -6.96 -16.68
C PHE A 351 5.80 -6.23 -17.97
N ASN A 352 5.61 -6.99 -19.06
CA ASN A 352 5.30 -6.42 -20.37
C ASN A 352 3.91 -5.78 -20.39
N ALA A 353 2.94 -6.37 -19.69
CA ALA A 353 1.61 -5.78 -19.57
C ALA A 353 1.62 -4.44 -18.83
N ILE A 354 2.38 -4.30 -17.73
CA ILE A 354 2.51 -3.04 -17.00
C ILE A 354 3.26 -1.98 -17.83
N LYS A 355 4.26 -2.38 -18.62
CA LYS A 355 5.03 -1.48 -19.48
C LYS A 355 4.17 -0.77 -20.55
N THR A 356 3.08 -1.40 -20.99
CA THR A 356 2.28 -0.92 -22.14
C THR A 356 0.95 -0.26 -21.76
N VAL A 357 0.61 -0.22 -20.46
CA VAL A 357 -0.59 0.47 -19.94
C VAL A 357 -0.32 1.96 -19.80
#